data_AF-A0AAC8QE36-F1
#
_entry.id   AF-A0AAC8QE36-F1
#
_cell.length_a   1.000
_cell.length_b   1.000
_cell.length_c   1.000
_cell.angle_alpha   90.00
_cell.angle_beta   90.00
_cell.angle_gamma   90.00
#
_symmetry.space_group_name_H-M   'P 1'
#
loop_
_entity.id
_entity.type
_entity.pdbx_description
1 polymer ?
#
loop_
_entity_poly.entity_id
_entity_poly.type
_entity_poly.pdbx_seq_one_letter_code
_entity_poly.pdbx_strand_id
1 'polypeptide(L)'
;MLEFPAWLYGTKAAIRRKASDEGRWWAREYLKTGAFPQPRQMRQVLPGEVLVMHAAADFDRGDPLWRMHMFGEVSMDLDEGVPEEELPRMSDAFESFCLGTPWGVLRYTVYPPPLWSAERMANRLASLLRFWEVLQGPRYAFWSFDQKYTLDELMDDIYRKTLEAWCPAGPASVREHLALTVERMARATREDCEQAVLRVIPFLVDVNTDLKHREALIDPDFLRERLRALPPEKFEDVSSADKYVVTRQLYIWDRELGRQ
;
A
#
# COMPACT_ATOMS: atom_id res chain seq x y z
N MET A 1 11.43 9.67 -19.06
CA MET A 1 12.28 8.46 -18.90
C MET A 1 12.08 7.96 -17.48
N LEU A 2 11.80 6.67 -17.29
CA LEU A 2 11.55 6.09 -15.96
C LEU A 2 12.85 5.52 -15.38
N GLU A 3 13.22 5.92 -14.18
CA GLU A 3 14.46 5.48 -13.53
C GLU A 3 14.21 5.06 -12.09
N PHE A 4 14.73 3.89 -11.74
CA PHE A 4 14.54 3.24 -10.45
C PHE A 4 15.90 3.02 -9.76
N PRO A 5 15.93 2.90 -8.42
CA PRO A 5 17.16 2.61 -7.70
C PRO A 5 17.83 1.34 -8.24
N ALA A 6 19.07 1.45 -8.71
CA ALA A 6 19.74 0.36 -9.42
C ALA A 6 19.95 -0.89 -8.55
N TRP A 7 19.97 -0.71 -7.23
CA TRP A 7 20.08 -1.80 -6.26
C TRP A 7 18.82 -2.67 -6.14
N LEU A 8 17.68 -2.27 -6.73
CA LEU A 8 16.48 -3.11 -6.87
C LEU A 8 16.54 -4.04 -8.09
N TYR A 9 17.60 -3.97 -8.90
CA TYR A 9 17.83 -4.87 -10.03
C TYR A 9 18.99 -5.82 -9.72
N GLY A 10 18.72 -7.12 -9.77
CA GLY A 10 19.72 -8.15 -9.48
C GLY A 10 19.09 -9.40 -8.90
N THR A 11 19.91 -10.32 -8.39
CA THR A 11 19.44 -11.51 -7.66
C THR A 11 18.95 -11.12 -6.26
N LYS A 12 18.07 -11.93 -5.64
CA LYS A 12 17.57 -11.68 -4.27
C LYS A 12 18.71 -11.41 -3.28
N ALA A 13 19.73 -12.25 -3.29
CA ALA A 13 20.88 -12.12 -2.39
C ALA A 13 21.67 -10.82 -2.61
N ALA A 14 21.85 -10.40 -3.87
CA ALA A 14 22.55 -9.16 -4.20
C ALA A 14 21.73 -7.93 -3.79
N ILE A 15 20.41 -7.95 -4.05
CA ILE A 15 19.51 -6.85 -3.69
C ILE A 15 19.46 -6.69 -2.18
N ARG A 16 19.28 -7.77 -1.41
CA ARG A 16 19.21 -7.69 0.06
C ARG A 16 20.45 -7.00 0.64
N ARG A 17 21.65 -7.42 0.24
CA ARG A 17 22.90 -6.79 0.72
C ARG A 17 22.94 -5.29 0.41
N LYS A 18 22.63 -4.91 -0.82
CA LYS A 18 22.66 -3.51 -1.26
C LYS A 18 21.57 -2.66 -0.60
N ALA A 19 20.35 -3.19 -0.48
CA ALA A 19 19.24 -2.53 0.18
C ALA A 19 19.57 -2.24 1.65
N SER A 20 20.18 -3.20 2.34
CA SER A 20 20.62 -2.98 3.72
C SER A 20 21.72 -1.95 3.87
N ASP A 21 22.70 -1.93 2.95
CA ASP A 21 23.74 -0.90 2.95
C ASP A 21 23.18 0.50 2.68
N GLU A 22 22.19 0.61 1.79
CA GLU A 22 21.48 1.85 1.51
C GLU A 22 20.61 2.28 2.70
N GLY A 23 19.85 1.38 3.33
CA GLY A 23 19.02 1.67 4.50
C GLY A 23 19.85 2.20 5.68
N ARG A 24 20.95 1.53 6.02
CA ARG A 24 21.89 2.02 7.06
C ARG A 24 22.49 3.38 6.71
N TRP A 25 22.76 3.64 5.42
CA TRP A 25 23.27 4.95 5.01
C TRP A 25 22.19 6.04 5.11
N TRP A 26 20.97 5.75 4.65
CA TRP A 26 19.84 6.68 4.74
C TRP A 26 19.50 7.02 6.19
N ALA A 27 19.56 6.05 7.11
CA ALA A 27 19.38 6.31 8.55
C ALA A 27 20.39 7.34 9.06
N ARG A 28 21.67 7.18 8.72
CA ARG A 28 22.73 8.13 9.10
C ARG A 28 22.52 9.51 8.50
N GLU A 29 22.13 9.60 7.23
CA GLU A 29 21.86 10.90 6.59
C GLU A 29 20.62 11.58 7.18
N TYR A 30 19.57 10.82 7.48
CA TYR A 30 18.38 11.33 8.15
C TYR A 30 18.72 11.90 9.53
N LEU A 31 19.46 11.15 10.36
CA LEU A 31 19.88 11.64 11.68
C LEU A 31 20.76 12.88 11.61
N LYS A 32 21.53 13.04 10.52
CA LYS A 32 22.41 14.19 10.31
C LYS A 32 21.70 15.42 9.77
N THR A 33 20.72 15.23 8.88
CA THR A 33 20.17 16.32 8.05
C THR A 33 18.66 16.52 8.20
N GLY A 34 17.96 15.57 8.81
CA GLY A 34 16.50 15.51 8.88
C GLY A 34 15.83 15.13 7.56
N ALA A 35 16.59 14.69 6.55
CA ALA A 35 16.08 14.37 5.22
C ALA A 35 16.72 13.11 4.62
N PHE A 36 16.06 12.54 3.62
CA PHE A 36 16.53 11.35 2.90
C PHE A 36 17.23 11.74 1.60
N PRO A 37 18.41 11.15 1.31
CA PRO A 37 19.11 11.40 0.06
C PRO A 37 18.48 10.60 -1.09
N GLN A 38 18.69 11.05 -2.32
CA GLN A 38 18.40 10.23 -3.50
C GLN A 38 19.27 8.96 -3.51
N PRO A 39 18.78 7.84 -4.08
CA PRO A 39 19.60 6.65 -4.29
C PRO A 39 20.88 7.01 -5.06
N ARG A 40 22.03 6.46 -4.64
CA ARG A 40 23.34 6.79 -5.25
C ARG A 40 23.46 6.40 -6.72
N GLN A 41 22.68 5.40 -7.13
CA GLN A 41 22.67 4.90 -8.50
C GLN A 41 21.23 4.68 -8.94
N MET A 42 20.89 5.30 -10.05
CA MET A 42 19.63 5.13 -10.74
C MET A 42 19.88 4.32 -12.02
N ARG A 43 18.92 3.48 -12.39
CA ARG A 43 18.94 2.70 -13.61
C ARG A 43 17.62 2.90 -14.35
N GLN A 44 17.73 3.12 -15.66
CA GLN A 44 16.56 3.22 -16.53
C GLN A 44 15.79 1.90 -16.55
N VAL A 45 14.46 2.00 -16.42
CA VAL A 45 13.52 0.91 -16.66
C VAL A 45 13.05 1.02 -18.10
N LEU A 46 13.28 -0.02 -18.89
CA LEU A 46 12.82 -0.05 -20.29
C LEU A 46 11.32 -0.38 -20.37
N PRO A 47 10.60 0.14 -21.36
CA PRO A 47 9.21 -0.24 -21.59
C PRO A 47 9.05 -1.76 -21.72
N GLY A 48 8.05 -2.33 -21.05
CA GLY A 48 7.79 -3.77 -21.02
C GLY A 48 8.66 -4.59 -20.06
N GLU A 49 9.68 -4.00 -19.42
CA GLU A 49 10.38 -4.68 -18.32
C GLU A 49 9.40 -5.01 -17.18
N VAL A 50 9.61 -6.17 -16.57
CA VAL A 50 8.73 -6.67 -15.50
C VAL A 50 9.28 -6.25 -14.14
N LEU A 51 8.45 -5.56 -13.38
CA LEU A 51 8.67 -5.17 -12.00
C LEU A 51 7.96 -6.18 -11.08
N VAL A 52 8.73 -6.90 -10.26
CA VAL A 52 8.20 -7.88 -9.31
C VAL A 52 7.78 -7.15 -8.03
N MET A 53 6.48 -6.91 -7.92
CA MET A 53 5.86 -6.05 -6.90
C MET A 53 5.55 -6.76 -5.59
N HIS A 54 5.52 -8.09 -5.58
CA HIS A 54 5.18 -8.87 -4.39
C HIS A 54 5.97 -10.18 -4.34
N ALA A 55 6.29 -10.63 -3.12
CA ALA A 55 7.16 -11.79 -2.89
C ALA A 55 6.59 -13.09 -3.45
N ALA A 56 5.26 -13.25 -3.49
CA ALA A 56 4.60 -14.43 -4.05
C ALA A 56 4.81 -14.59 -5.57
N ALA A 57 5.11 -13.49 -6.28
CA ALA A 57 5.47 -13.53 -7.70
C ALA A 57 6.98 -13.68 -7.94
N ASP A 58 7.82 -13.67 -6.90
CA ASP A 58 9.28 -13.79 -7.05
C ASP A 58 9.76 -15.23 -6.88
N PHE A 59 9.74 -15.98 -7.99
CA PHE A 59 10.42 -17.27 -8.04
C PHE A 59 11.92 -17.04 -8.25
N ASP A 60 12.74 -17.60 -7.36
CA ASP A 60 14.20 -17.47 -7.45
C ASP A 60 14.75 -18.32 -8.60
N ARG A 61 14.75 -17.74 -9.80
CA ARG A 61 15.27 -18.37 -11.03
C ARG A 61 16.77 -18.13 -11.23
N GLY A 62 17.45 -17.45 -10.30
CA GLY A 62 18.85 -17.04 -10.43
C GLY A 62 19.09 -15.85 -11.37
N ASP A 63 18.07 -15.41 -12.12
CA ASP A 63 18.18 -14.32 -13.07
C ASP A 63 18.06 -12.92 -12.41
N PRO A 64 18.80 -11.92 -12.91
CA PRO A 64 18.61 -10.51 -12.55
C PRO A 64 17.22 -10.01 -12.97
N LEU A 65 16.46 -9.51 -12.01
CA LEU A 65 15.11 -8.93 -12.22
C LEU A 65 14.95 -7.68 -11.37
N TRP A 66 13.98 -6.84 -11.72
CA TRP A 66 13.50 -5.75 -10.86
C TRP A 66 12.64 -6.32 -9.73
N ARG A 67 13.11 -6.26 -8.48
CA ARG A 67 12.42 -6.82 -7.31
C ARG A 67 11.97 -5.71 -6.37
N MET A 68 10.89 -5.03 -6.76
CA MET A 68 10.36 -3.86 -6.07
C MET A 68 9.89 -4.17 -4.65
N HIS A 69 9.35 -5.36 -4.40
CA HIS A 69 8.94 -5.76 -3.04
C HIS A 69 10.11 -5.77 -2.04
N MET A 70 11.35 -5.95 -2.50
CA MET A 70 12.54 -5.92 -1.65
C MET A 70 12.92 -4.50 -1.21
N PHE A 71 12.25 -3.45 -1.70
CA PHE A 71 12.39 -2.11 -1.16
C PHE A 71 12.06 -2.06 0.34
N GLY A 72 11.18 -2.95 0.83
CA GLY A 72 10.88 -3.05 2.26
C GLY A 72 12.09 -3.34 3.15
N GLU A 73 13.16 -3.95 2.62
CA GLU A 73 14.41 -4.20 3.35
C GLU A 73 15.08 -2.87 3.77
N VAL A 74 14.94 -1.81 2.97
CA VAL A 74 15.43 -0.47 3.34
C VAL A 74 14.71 0.05 4.57
N SER A 75 13.40 -0.15 4.66
CA SER A 75 12.61 0.28 5.83
C SER A 75 13.05 -0.44 7.10
N MET A 76 13.40 -1.73 7.02
CA MET A 76 13.88 -2.48 8.19
C MET A 76 15.20 -1.93 8.72
N ASP A 77 16.20 -1.73 7.85
CA ASP A 77 17.49 -1.15 8.25
C ASP A 77 17.38 0.32 8.68
N LEU A 78 16.35 1.04 8.21
CA LEU A 78 16.02 2.40 8.70
C LEU A 78 15.51 2.37 10.14
N ASP A 79 14.54 1.49 10.44
CA ASP A 79 13.95 1.36 11.76
C ASP A 79 15.00 0.93 12.81
N GLU A 80 15.92 0.04 12.45
CA GLU A 80 17.04 -0.35 13.33
C GLU A 80 18.09 0.76 13.52
N GLY A 81 18.20 1.68 12.56
CA GLY A 81 19.22 2.73 12.54
C GLY A 81 18.83 4.04 13.20
N VAL A 82 17.56 4.19 13.60
CA VAL A 82 16.96 5.43 14.15
C VAL A 82 16.43 5.16 15.57
N PRO A 83 16.65 6.05 16.55
CA PRO A 83 16.08 5.88 17.90
C PRO A 83 14.55 5.74 17.89
N GLU A 84 14.01 4.94 18.80
CA GLU A 84 12.57 4.63 18.87
C GLU A 84 11.70 5.89 18.94
N GLU A 85 12.18 6.93 19.64
CA GLU A 85 11.49 8.21 19.81
C GLU A 85 11.36 9.01 18.50
N GLU A 86 12.28 8.79 17.55
CA GLU A 86 12.31 9.46 16.24
C GLU A 86 11.58 8.67 15.15
N LEU A 87 11.21 7.41 15.40
CA LEU A 87 10.55 6.55 14.40
C LEU A 87 9.27 7.15 13.80
N PRO A 88 8.35 7.76 14.58
CA PRO A 88 7.15 8.36 13.99
C PRO A 88 7.48 9.47 12.99
N ARG A 89 8.38 10.39 13.38
CA ARG A 89 8.81 11.51 12.54
C ARG A 89 9.59 11.04 11.31
N MET A 90 10.46 10.06 11.50
CA MET A 90 11.21 9.42 10.43
C MET A 90 10.27 8.77 9.42
N SER A 91 9.27 8.02 9.87
CA SER A 91 8.32 7.31 9.01
C SER A 91 7.53 8.27 8.13
N ASP A 92 7.06 9.38 8.70
CA ASP A 92 6.36 10.43 7.96
C ASP A 92 7.26 11.13 6.94
N ALA A 93 8.49 11.48 7.33
CA ALA A 93 9.48 12.06 6.42
C ALA A 93 9.86 11.10 5.29
N PHE A 94 9.99 9.81 5.61
CA PHE A 94 10.37 8.78 4.65
C PHE A 94 9.27 8.52 3.63
N GLU A 95 8.02 8.43 4.09
CA GLU A 95 6.88 8.33 3.19
C GLU A 95 6.78 9.56 2.29
N SER A 96 6.88 10.76 2.84
CA SER A 96 6.85 12.01 2.06
C SER A 96 7.91 12.05 0.96
N PHE A 97 9.15 11.65 1.30
CA PHE A 97 10.24 11.50 0.33
C PHE A 97 9.90 10.48 -0.76
N CYS A 98 9.42 9.28 -0.38
CA CYS A 98 9.09 8.21 -1.31
C CYS A 98 7.94 8.62 -2.27
N LEU A 99 6.91 9.29 -1.77
CA LEU A 99 5.77 9.78 -2.56
C LEU A 99 6.17 10.88 -3.57
N GLY A 100 7.36 11.46 -3.42
CA GLY A 100 7.99 12.34 -4.39
C GLY A 100 8.63 11.61 -5.59
N THR A 101 8.58 10.28 -5.65
CA THR A 101 9.27 9.48 -6.67
C THR A 101 8.37 8.39 -7.27
N PRO A 102 8.58 7.99 -8.54
CA PRO A 102 7.77 6.94 -9.18
C PRO A 102 8.00 5.54 -8.59
N TRP A 103 9.20 5.23 -8.09
CA TRP A 103 9.48 3.94 -7.46
C TRP A 103 8.94 3.87 -6.03
N GLY A 104 9.03 4.96 -5.27
CA GLY A 104 8.53 5.03 -3.90
C GLY A 104 7.02 4.98 -3.86
N VAL A 105 6.34 5.68 -4.78
CA VAL A 105 4.87 5.64 -4.83
C VAL A 105 4.31 4.26 -5.14
N LEU A 106 4.98 3.45 -5.97
CA LEU A 106 4.59 2.07 -6.19
C LEU A 106 4.68 1.23 -4.92
N ARG A 107 5.72 1.41 -4.10
CA ARG A 107 5.86 0.71 -2.81
C ARG A 107 4.71 1.03 -1.86
N TYR A 108 4.31 2.30 -1.80
CA TYR A 108 3.29 2.79 -0.87
C TYR A 108 1.85 2.59 -1.37
N THR A 109 1.65 2.27 -2.64
CA THR A 109 0.32 1.92 -3.18
C THR A 109 0.12 0.42 -3.31
N VAL A 110 1.14 -0.34 -3.73
CA VAL A 110 0.97 -1.78 -3.86
C VAL A 110 0.97 -2.51 -2.51
N TYR A 111 1.74 -2.01 -1.55
CA TYR A 111 1.85 -2.62 -0.22
C TYR A 111 1.87 -1.55 0.88
N PRO A 112 0.84 -0.69 1.00
CA PRO A 112 0.85 0.45 1.90
C PRO A 112 1.23 0.03 3.34
N PRO A 113 2.27 0.61 3.96
CA PRO A 113 2.52 0.42 5.38
C PRO A 113 1.45 1.18 6.21
N PRO A 114 1.29 0.85 7.50
CA PRO A 114 0.51 1.68 8.41
C PRO A 114 0.98 3.14 8.40
N LEU A 115 0.14 4.15 8.66
CA LEU A 115 -1.31 4.09 8.91
C LEU A 115 -2.13 4.10 7.59
N TRP A 116 -3.35 3.58 7.63
CA TRP A 116 -4.24 3.48 6.46
C TRP A 116 -5.45 4.42 6.57
N SER A 117 -5.26 5.60 7.14
CA SER A 117 -6.32 6.60 7.18
C SER A 117 -6.76 6.99 5.76
N ALA A 118 -8.01 7.41 5.61
CA ALA A 118 -8.53 7.92 4.35
C ALA A 118 -7.64 9.04 3.79
N GLU A 119 -7.20 9.99 4.64
CA GLU A 119 -6.30 11.07 4.24
C GLU A 119 -4.95 10.56 3.75
N ARG A 120 -4.32 9.63 4.48
CA ARG A 120 -3.00 9.10 4.11
C ARG A 120 -3.07 8.28 2.83
N MET A 121 -4.12 7.47 2.67
CA MET A 121 -4.37 6.74 1.43
C MET A 121 -4.68 7.68 0.25
N ALA A 122 -5.46 8.75 0.46
CA ALA A 122 -5.66 9.79 -0.55
C ALA A 122 -4.32 10.37 -1.02
N ASN A 123 -3.42 10.72 -0.10
CA ASN A 123 -2.11 11.26 -0.47
C ASN A 123 -1.25 10.27 -1.28
N ARG A 124 -1.24 8.99 -0.88
CA ARG A 124 -0.54 7.91 -1.61
C ARG A 124 -1.07 7.74 -3.03
N LEU A 125 -2.39 7.65 -3.18
CA LEU A 125 -3.05 7.49 -4.47
C LEU A 125 -2.96 8.76 -5.35
N ALA A 126 -3.06 9.96 -4.76
CA ALA A 126 -2.81 11.22 -5.46
C ALA A 126 -1.39 11.26 -6.03
N SER A 127 -0.43 10.78 -5.25
CA SER A 127 0.96 10.69 -5.69
C SER A 127 1.13 9.73 -6.85
N LEU A 128 0.42 8.60 -6.84
CA LEU A 128 0.44 7.64 -7.95
C LEU A 128 -0.09 8.27 -9.23
N LEU A 129 -1.19 9.02 -9.12
CA LEU A 129 -1.79 9.72 -10.26
C LEU A 129 -0.84 10.75 -10.89
N ARG A 130 0.03 11.41 -10.10
CA ARG A 130 1.07 12.31 -10.64
C ARG A 130 2.09 11.59 -11.51
N PHE A 131 2.40 10.33 -11.19
CA PHE A 131 3.35 9.51 -11.94
C PHE A 131 2.69 8.53 -12.91
N TRP A 132 1.36 8.61 -13.09
CA TRP A 132 0.58 7.62 -13.83
C TRP A 132 1.17 7.31 -15.21
N GLU A 133 1.42 8.34 -16.02
CA GLU A 133 1.89 8.18 -17.41
C GLU A 133 3.24 7.46 -17.49
N VAL A 134 4.20 7.83 -16.64
CA VAL A 134 5.54 7.24 -16.69
C VAL A 134 5.53 5.80 -16.17
N LEU A 135 4.58 5.46 -15.30
CA LEU A 135 4.36 4.13 -14.75
C LEU A 135 3.57 3.20 -15.70
N GLN A 136 3.05 3.70 -16.83
CA GLN A 136 2.42 2.82 -17.84
C GLN A 136 3.44 1.98 -18.63
N GLY A 137 4.70 2.40 -18.65
CA GLY A 137 5.75 1.75 -19.45
C GLY A 137 6.06 0.30 -19.03
N PRO A 138 6.27 0.00 -17.74
CA PRO A 138 6.58 -1.34 -17.28
C PRO A 138 5.39 -2.33 -17.31
N ARG A 139 5.68 -3.57 -16.94
CA ARG A 139 4.69 -4.58 -16.56
C ARG A 139 4.91 -5.00 -15.12
N TYR A 140 3.87 -5.46 -14.46
CA TYR A 140 3.89 -5.74 -13.03
C TYR A 140 3.56 -7.20 -12.75
N ALA A 141 4.40 -7.86 -11.96
CA ALA A 141 4.11 -9.20 -11.44
C ALA A 141 3.75 -9.08 -9.95
N PHE A 142 2.58 -9.59 -9.56
CA PHE A 142 2.02 -9.38 -8.21
C PHE A 142 1.61 -10.71 -7.53
N TRP A 143 0.55 -11.36 -7.99
CA TRP A 143 0.12 -12.65 -7.42
C TRP A 143 0.91 -13.85 -7.94
N SER A 144 1.32 -13.78 -9.20
CA SER A 144 2.12 -14.81 -9.88
C SER A 144 3.09 -14.14 -10.85
N PHE A 145 4.10 -14.89 -11.29
CA PHE A 145 5.06 -14.40 -12.28
C PHE A 145 4.54 -14.50 -13.71
N ASP A 146 3.61 -15.41 -13.97
CA ASP A 146 3.08 -15.66 -15.31
C ASP A 146 2.10 -14.57 -15.74
N GLN A 147 1.37 -13.99 -14.78
CA GLN A 147 0.49 -12.86 -15.01
C GLN A 147 1.26 -11.53 -14.93
N LYS A 148 1.25 -10.79 -16.05
CA LYS A 148 1.93 -9.50 -16.19
C LYS A 148 0.91 -8.40 -16.37
N TYR A 149 0.64 -7.68 -15.29
CA TYR A 149 -0.33 -6.60 -15.26
C TYR A 149 0.22 -5.34 -15.94
N THR A 150 -0.65 -4.60 -16.62
CA THR A 150 -0.51 -3.14 -16.82
C THR A 150 -0.70 -2.41 -15.49
N LEU A 151 -0.41 -1.11 -15.43
CA LEU A 151 -0.69 -0.33 -14.21
C LEU A 151 -2.19 -0.30 -13.91
N ASP A 152 -3.03 -0.10 -14.93
CA ASP A 152 -4.48 -0.09 -14.79
C ASP A 152 -5.01 -1.40 -14.21
N GLU A 153 -4.60 -2.53 -14.78
CA GLU A 153 -5.02 -3.86 -14.29
C GLU A 153 -4.53 -4.12 -12.87
N LEU A 154 -3.30 -3.70 -12.52
CA LEU A 154 -2.77 -3.87 -11.17
C LEU A 154 -3.57 -3.04 -10.15
N MET A 155 -3.83 -1.77 -10.48
CA MET A 155 -4.57 -0.88 -9.58
C MET A 155 -6.02 -1.30 -9.42
N ASP A 156 -6.63 -1.81 -10.49
CA ASP A 156 -7.97 -2.37 -10.42
C ASP A 156 -8.00 -3.64 -9.54
N ASP A 157 -7.08 -4.59 -9.73
CA ASP A 157 -7.00 -5.81 -8.92
C ASP A 157 -6.79 -5.51 -7.42
N ILE A 158 -5.96 -4.51 -7.11
CA ILE A 158 -5.68 -4.11 -5.74
C ILE A 158 -6.87 -3.37 -5.14
N TYR A 159 -7.39 -2.35 -5.83
CA TYR A 159 -8.25 -1.32 -5.24
C TYR A 159 -9.71 -1.33 -5.66
N ARG A 160 -10.13 -2.10 -6.68
CA ARG A 160 -11.51 -2.06 -7.24
C ARG A 160 -12.59 -1.97 -6.16
N LYS A 161 -12.51 -2.80 -5.13
CA LYS A 161 -13.52 -2.85 -4.06
C LYS A 161 -13.48 -1.66 -3.10
N THR A 162 -12.28 -1.13 -2.84
CA THR A 162 -12.13 0.14 -2.12
C THR A 162 -12.66 1.30 -2.96
N LEU A 163 -12.38 1.34 -4.27
CA LEU A 163 -12.90 2.38 -5.17
C LEU A 163 -14.44 2.34 -5.22
N GLU A 164 -15.03 1.16 -5.47
CA GLU A 164 -16.49 0.96 -5.48
C GLU A 164 -17.15 1.37 -4.15
N ALA A 165 -16.48 1.13 -3.01
CA ALA A 165 -16.99 1.52 -1.69
C ALA A 165 -17.05 3.04 -1.52
N TRP A 166 -16.03 3.77 -1.96
CA TRP A 166 -15.97 5.22 -1.88
C TRP A 166 -16.82 5.93 -2.94
N CYS A 167 -16.82 5.40 -4.16
CA CYS A 167 -17.45 6.00 -5.32
C CYS A 167 -18.30 4.95 -6.08
N PRO A 168 -19.52 4.62 -5.57
CA PRO A 168 -20.43 3.71 -6.25
C PRO A 168 -20.78 4.22 -7.66
N ALA A 169 -20.84 3.31 -8.63
CA ALA A 169 -21.01 3.63 -10.06
C ALA A 169 -19.91 4.53 -10.66
N GLY A 170 -18.69 4.42 -10.12
CA GLY A 170 -17.53 5.17 -10.58
C GLY A 170 -17.23 5.02 -12.09
N PRO A 171 -16.33 5.88 -12.62
CA PRO A 171 -15.97 5.89 -14.03
C PRO A 171 -15.51 4.53 -14.56
N ALA A 172 -15.61 4.34 -15.87
CA ALA A 172 -15.15 3.11 -16.53
C ALA A 172 -13.62 2.94 -16.44
N SER A 173 -12.86 4.03 -16.38
CA SER A 173 -11.40 3.99 -16.21
C SER A 173 -11.01 3.94 -14.75
N VAL A 174 -10.12 3.01 -14.39
CA VAL A 174 -9.55 2.89 -13.04
C VAL A 174 -8.82 4.17 -12.61
N ARG A 175 -8.15 4.87 -13.54
CA ARG A 175 -7.46 6.12 -13.25
C ARG A 175 -8.44 7.22 -12.82
N GLU A 176 -9.54 7.36 -13.55
CA GLU A 176 -10.57 8.37 -13.25
C GLU A 176 -11.27 8.03 -11.93
N HIS A 177 -11.53 6.73 -11.69
CA HIS A 177 -12.12 6.26 -10.44
C HIS A 177 -11.19 6.51 -9.24
N LEU A 178 -9.88 6.30 -9.41
CA LEU A 178 -8.86 6.68 -8.42
C LEU A 178 -8.86 8.18 -8.14
N ALA A 179 -8.90 9.03 -9.17
CA ALA A 179 -8.91 10.48 -9.00
C ALA A 179 -10.13 10.95 -8.20
N LEU A 180 -11.32 10.46 -8.55
CA LEU A 180 -12.55 10.77 -7.81
C LEU A 180 -12.49 10.29 -6.36
N THR A 181 -11.97 9.07 -6.14
CA THR A 181 -11.82 8.50 -4.79
C THR A 181 -10.86 9.32 -3.94
N VAL A 182 -9.73 9.76 -4.51
CA VAL A 182 -8.76 10.64 -3.84
C VAL A 182 -9.40 11.94 -3.39
N GLU A 183 -10.15 12.61 -4.27
CA GLU A 183 -10.84 13.86 -3.92
C GLU A 183 -11.84 13.68 -2.78
N ARG A 184 -12.55 12.55 -2.78
CA ARG A 184 -13.51 12.21 -1.73
C ARG A 184 -12.83 11.89 -0.40
N MET A 185 -11.83 11.01 -0.41
CA MET A 185 -11.06 10.62 0.77
C MET A 185 -10.38 11.83 1.43
N ALA A 186 -9.82 12.75 0.63
CA ALA A 186 -9.11 13.93 1.15
C ALA A 186 -10.00 14.93 1.89
N ARG A 187 -11.32 14.83 1.74
CA ARG A 187 -12.31 15.70 2.39
C ARG A 187 -13.31 14.92 3.24
N ALA A 188 -13.05 13.62 3.45
CA ALA A 188 -14.00 12.72 4.09
C ALA A 188 -14.22 13.11 5.54
N THR A 189 -15.49 13.11 5.96
CA THR A 189 -15.80 13.12 7.40
C THR A 189 -15.71 11.70 7.96
N ARG A 190 -15.80 11.57 9.29
CA ARG A 190 -15.90 10.25 9.93
C ARG A 190 -17.06 9.44 9.38
N GLU A 191 -18.22 10.09 9.16
CA GLU A 191 -19.41 9.46 8.59
C GLU A 191 -19.16 8.95 7.16
N ASP A 192 -18.46 9.72 6.31
CA ASP A 192 -18.08 9.26 4.97
C ASP A 192 -17.21 7.99 5.05
N CYS A 193 -16.20 7.99 5.92
CA CYS A 193 -15.34 6.83 6.16
C CYS A 193 -16.15 5.62 6.67
N GLU A 194 -17.05 5.82 7.63
CA GLU A 194 -17.93 4.77 8.15
C GLU A 194 -18.78 4.15 7.03
N GLN A 195 -19.37 4.98 6.15
CA GLN A 195 -20.15 4.50 5.02
C GLN A 195 -19.31 3.71 4.01
N ALA A 196 -18.08 4.15 3.72
CA ALA A 196 -17.18 3.43 2.84
C ALA A 196 -16.81 2.05 3.42
N VAL A 197 -16.47 1.99 4.72
CA VAL A 197 -16.15 0.73 5.41
C VAL A 197 -17.37 -0.21 5.40
N LEU A 198 -18.56 0.29 5.71
CA LEU A 198 -19.79 -0.52 5.67
C LEU A 198 -20.09 -1.10 4.29
N ARG A 199 -19.72 -0.41 3.20
CA ARG A 199 -19.91 -0.91 1.82
C ARG A 199 -18.92 -1.99 1.44
N VAL A 200 -17.69 -1.97 1.95
CA VAL A 200 -16.68 -2.98 1.61
C VAL A 200 -16.87 -4.29 2.40
N ILE A 201 -17.38 -4.20 3.63
CA ILE A 201 -17.50 -5.36 4.54
C ILE A 201 -18.27 -6.54 3.94
N PRO A 202 -19.47 -6.39 3.33
CA PRO A 202 -20.22 -7.52 2.80
C PRO A 202 -19.42 -8.33 1.77
N PHE A 203 -18.68 -7.64 0.90
CA PHE A 203 -17.78 -8.30 -0.05
C PHE A 203 -16.66 -9.07 0.67
N LEU A 204 -16.05 -8.48 1.70
CA LEU A 204 -14.98 -9.13 2.46
C LEU A 204 -15.47 -10.36 3.22
N VAL A 205 -16.68 -10.33 3.78
CA VAL A 205 -17.27 -11.48 4.47
C VAL A 205 -17.63 -12.62 3.48
N ASP A 206 -17.93 -12.29 2.24
CA ASP A 206 -18.17 -13.28 1.19
C ASP A 206 -16.89 -14.02 0.81
N VAL A 207 -15.78 -13.30 0.59
CA VAL A 207 -14.51 -13.89 0.17
C VAL A 207 -13.70 -14.54 1.30
N ASN A 208 -13.94 -14.16 2.56
CA ASN A 208 -13.27 -14.78 3.72
C ASN A 208 -14.15 -15.89 4.33
N THR A 209 -14.02 -17.11 3.80
CA THR A 209 -14.84 -18.26 4.23
C THR A 209 -14.54 -18.76 5.65
N ASP A 210 -13.41 -18.35 6.23
CA ASP A 210 -12.95 -18.80 7.55
C ASP A 210 -13.61 -18.04 8.72
N LEU A 211 -14.37 -16.97 8.44
CA LEU A 211 -15.13 -16.24 9.45
C LEU A 211 -16.27 -17.12 9.98
N LYS A 212 -16.39 -17.23 11.31
CA LYS A 212 -17.37 -18.11 11.95
C LYS A 212 -18.73 -17.45 12.15
N HIS A 213 -18.74 -16.15 12.42
CA HIS A 213 -19.94 -15.39 12.78
C HIS A 213 -20.40 -14.48 11.63
N ARG A 214 -20.45 -15.03 10.41
CA ARG A 214 -20.70 -14.28 9.16
C ARG A 214 -22.02 -13.51 9.18
N GLU A 215 -23.08 -14.09 9.74
CA GLU A 215 -24.40 -13.46 9.83
C GLU A 215 -24.37 -12.15 10.65
N ALA A 216 -23.63 -12.13 11.76
CA ALA A 216 -23.43 -10.92 12.55
C ALA A 216 -22.52 -9.91 11.82
N LEU A 217 -21.48 -10.38 11.12
CA LEU A 217 -20.52 -9.53 10.40
C LEU A 217 -21.09 -8.91 9.11
N ILE A 218 -22.30 -9.26 8.70
CA ILE A 218 -23.02 -8.58 7.61
C ILE A 218 -24.21 -7.75 8.11
N ASP A 219 -24.56 -7.84 9.40
CA ASP A 219 -25.65 -7.06 9.99
C ASP A 219 -25.26 -5.58 10.05
N PRO A 220 -25.95 -4.68 9.32
CA PRO A 220 -25.61 -3.26 9.29
C PRO A 220 -25.66 -2.58 10.66
N ASP A 221 -26.57 -3.00 11.54
CA ASP A 221 -26.73 -2.37 12.85
C ASP A 221 -25.61 -2.78 13.80
N PHE A 222 -25.27 -4.07 13.85
CA PHE A 222 -24.08 -4.57 14.52
C PHE A 222 -22.81 -3.85 14.05
N LEU A 223 -22.60 -3.76 12.73
CA LEU A 223 -21.40 -3.14 12.16
C LEU A 223 -21.29 -1.65 12.51
N ARG A 224 -22.40 -0.90 12.46
CA ARG A 224 -22.42 0.51 12.85
C ARG A 224 -22.07 0.70 14.32
N GLU A 225 -22.64 -0.12 15.20
CA GLU A 225 -22.32 -0.09 16.62
C GLU A 225 -20.83 -0.34 16.85
N ARG A 226 -20.28 -1.38 16.21
CA ARG A 226 -18.85 -1.74 16.31
C ARG A 226 -17.93 -0.64 15.81
N LEU A 227 -18.22 -0.04 14.65
CA LEU A 227 -17.42 1.06 14.10
C LEU A 227 -17.46 2.31 14.98
N ARG A 228 -18.61 2.65 15.55
CA ARG A 228 -18.75 3.79 16.47
C ARG A 228 -18.04 3.57 17.80
N ALA A 229 -18.00 2.32 18.26
CA ALA A 229 -17.30 1.93 19.48
C ALA A 229 -15.77 1.86 19.31
N LEU A 230 -15.24 1.90 18.07
CA LEU A 230 -13.79 1.88 17.86
C LEU A 230 -13.14 3.15 18.45
N PRO A 231 -12.04 3.01 19.20
CA PRO A 231 -11.18 4.13 19.56
C PRO A 231 -10.75 4.91 18.31
N PRO A 232 -10.58 6.24 18.36
CA PRO A 232 -10.22 7.06 17.20
C PRO A 232 -9.02 6.51 16.42
N GLU A 233 -7.95 6.12 17.11
CA GLU A 233 -6.73 5.54 16.49
C GLU A 233 -7.02 4.25 15.71
N LYS A 234 -7.89 3.38 16.24
CA LYS A 234 -8.29 2.14 15.57
C LYS A 234 -9.26 2.37 14.42
N PHE A 235 -10.07 3.41 14.51
CA PHE A 235 -10.92 3.81 13.40
C PHE A 235 -10.07 4.35 12.24
N GLU A 236 -9.04 5.16 12.52
CA GLU A 236 -8.14 5.66 11.47
C GLU A 236 -7.43 4.54 10.72
N ASP A 237 -7.09 3.43 11.38
CA ASP A 237 -6.50 2.25 10.71
C ASP A 237 -7.40 1.63 9.64
N VAL A 238 -8.73 1.80 9.73
CA VAL A 238 -9.69 1.22 8.78
C VAL A 238 -10.39 2.28 7.92
N SER A 239 -10.16 3.58 8.19
CA SER A 239 -11.00 4.66 7.65
C SER A 239 -10.93 4.78 6.14
N SER A 240 -9.84 4.32 5.49
CA SER A 240 -9.73 4.24 4.03
C SER A 240 -10.56 3.13 3.36
N ALA A 241 -11.18 2.23 4.12
CA ALA A 241 -11.84 1.03 3.60
C ALA A 241 -10.90 0.16 2.72
N ASP A 242 -9.60 0.14 3.02
CA ASP A 242 -8.65 -0.79 2.41
C ASP A 242 -8.98 -2.24 2.81
N LYS A 243 -8.97 -3.14 1.82
CA LYS A 243 -9.41 -4.53 2.00
C LYS A 243 -8.61 -5.28 3.06
N TYR A 244 -7.30 -5.04 3.17
CA TYR A 244 -6.44 -5.81 4.06
C TYR A 244 -6.70 -5.45 5.53
N VAL A 245 -6.77 -4.15 5.83
CA VAL A 245 -7.00 -3.67 7.20
C VAL A 245 -8.41 -3.95 7.68
N VAL A 246 -9.42 -3.78 6.81
CA VAL A 246 -10.81 -4.11 7.17
C VAL A 246 -10.95 -5.62 7.38
N THR A 247 -10.31 -6.46 6.55
CA THR A 247 -10.28 -7.91 6.76
C THR A 247 -9.68 -8.26 8.12
N ARG A 248 -8.55 -7.65 8.50
CA ARG A 248 -7.95 -7.84 9.83
C ARG A 248 -8.92 -7.47 10.95
N GLN A 249 -9.64 -6.36 10.81
CA GLN A 249 -10.63 -5.92 11.79
C GLN A 249 -11.82 -6.88 11.89
N LEU A 250 -12.27 -7.46 10.77
CA LEU A 250 -13.32 -8.49 10.76
C LEU A 250 -12.90 -9.72 11.56
N TYR A 251 -11.66 -10.20 11.42
CA TYR A 251 -11.14 -11.31 12.24
C TYR A 251 -11.06 -10.98 13.74
N ILE A 252 -10.81 -9.72 14.09
CA ILE A 252 -10.84 -9.29 15.50
C ILE A 252 -12.27 -9.40 16.04
N TRP A 253 -13.25 -8.84 15.33
CA TRP A 253 -14.65 -8.92 15.75
C TRP A 253 -15.20 -10.36 15.76
N ASP A 254 -14.82 -11.19 14.79
CA ASP A 254 -15.19 -12.63 14.76
C ASP A 254 -14.70 -13.36 16.02
N ARG A 255 -13.47 -13.08 16.46
CA ARG A 255 -12.90 -13.69 17.67
C ARG A 255 -13.55 -13.17 18.94
N GLU A 256 -13.99 -11.91 18.97
CA GLU A 256 -14.70 -11.32 20.11
C GLU A 256 -16.10 -11.93 20.26
N LEU A 257 -16.81 -12.13 19.15
CA LEU A 257 -18.12 -12.80 19.14
C LEU A 257 -18.04 -14.22 19.71
N GLY A 258 -16.96 -14.96 19.41
CA GLY A 258 -16.75 -16.31 19.99
C GLY A 258 -16.34 -16.34 21.47
N ARG A 259 -16.14 -15.19 22.11
CA ARG A 259 -15.82 -15.07 23.55
C ARG A 259 -17.00 -14.59 24.39
N GLN A 260 -18.10 -14.19 23.75
CA GLN A 260 -19.37 -13.85 24.38
C GLN A 260 -20.19 -15.13 24.61
#